data_AF-A0AAW2ML07-F1
#
_entry.id   AF-A0AAW2ML07-F1
#
_cell.length_a   1.000
_cell.length_b   1.000
_cell.length_c   1.000
_cell.angle_alpha   90.00
_cell.angle_beta   90.00
_cell.angle_gamma   90.00
#
_symmetry.space_group_name_H-M   'P 1'
#
loop_
_entity.id
_entity.type
_entity.pdbx_description
1 polymer ?
#
loop_
_entity_poly.entity_id
_entity_poly.type
_entity_poly.pdbx_seq_one_letter_code
_entity_poly.pdbx_strand_id
1 'polypeptide(L)'
;MGGHGGLNILPQKRWNVYNYENREKVRRDEEAAAKEEQLKREQARKRDAELRLEKLRQARGLSTGGSVVHGDDKPASASVQAESVPEEPEKSEADSKHINLFEGIRIFDPIKAGDGKEMKGKGYCSDK
;
A
#
# COMPACT_ATOMS: atom_id res chain seq x y z
N MET A 1 -38.67 -26.22 -17.80
CA MET A 1 -37.70 -25.15 -18.10
C MET A 1 -37.91 -24.02 -17.11
N GLY A 2 -37.18 -24.06 -15.99
CA GLY A 2 -37.32 -23.09 -14.90
C GLY A 2 -36.64 -21.78 -15.27
N GLY A 3 -37.43 -20.77 -15.63
CA GLY A 3 -36.92 -19.42 -15.85
C GLY A 3 -36.36 -18.87 -14.54
N HIS A 4 -35.09 -18.48 -14.54
CA HIS A 4 -34.59 -17.57 -13.51
C HIS A 4 -35.52 -16.36 -13.50
N GLY A 5 -36.24 -16.17 -12.39
CA GLY A 5 -37.23 -15.11 -12.23
C GLY A 5 -36.64 -13.80 -12.75
N GLY A 6 -37.34 -13.17 -13.69
CA GLY A 6 -36.89 -12.01 -14.49
C GLY A 6 -36.69 -10.72 -13.69
N LEU A 7 -36.16 -10.83 -12.48
CA LEU A 7 -35.72 -9.73 -11.64
C LEU A 7 -34.23 -9.51 -11.89
N ASN A 8 -33.88 -8.30 -12.32
CA ASN A 8 -32.49 -7.89 -12.49
C ASN A 8 -31.77 -7.98 -11.13
N ILE A 9 -30.97 -9.03 -10.95
CA ILE A 9 -30.23 -9.27 -9.70
C ILE A 9 -29.03 -8.31 -9.54
N LEU A 10 -28.52 -7.74 -10.63
CA LEU A 10 -27.36 -6.83 -10.64
C LEU A 10 -27.57 -5.59 -9.74
N PRO A 11 -28.65 -4.82 -9.87
CA PRO A 11 -28.88 -3.65 -9.01
C PRO A 11 -29.07 -4.02 -7.53
N GLN A 12 -29.45 -5.26 -7.20
CA GLN A 12 -29.62 -5.71 -5.81
C GLN A 12 -28.30 -6.06 -5.12
N LYS A 13 -27.17 -6.15 -5.86
CA LYS A 13 -25.87 -6.49 -5.30
C LYS A 13 -25.03 -5.24 -5.06
N ARG A 14 -24.52 -5.12 -3.84
CA ARG A 14 -23.61 -4.04 -3.40
C ARG A 14 -22.30 -3.94 -4.21
N TRP A 15 -21.82 -5.04 -4.80
CA TRP A 15 -20.59 -5.06 -5.59
C TRP A 15 -20.81 -4.59 -7.04
N ASN A 16 -22.06 -4.34 -7.47
CA ASN A 16 -22.32 -3.92 -8.84
C ASN A 16 -21.68 -2.55 -9.11
N VAL A 17 -20.70 -2.54 -10.01
CA VAL A 17 -19.92 -1.37 -10.41
C VAL A 17 -20.81 -0.24 -10.93
N TYR A 18 -21.92 -0.60 -11.58
CA TYR A 18 -22.80 0.39 -12.21
C TYR A 18 -23.78 1.06 -11.25
N ASN A 19 -23.83 0.67 -9.98
CA ASN A 19 -24.64 1.36 -8.98
C ASN A 19 -24.14 2.80 -8.81
N TYR A 20 -25.09 3.73 -8.67
CA TYR A 20 -24.79 5.16 -8.48
C TYR A 20 -23.77 5.39 -7.36
N GLU A 21 -23.95 4.71 -6.23
CA GLU A 21 -23.05 4.80 -5.08
C GLU A 21 -21.61 4.42 -5.40
N ASN A 22 -21.40 3.38 -6.21
CA ASN A 22 -20.06 2.91 -6.56
C ASN A 22 -19.40 3.83 -7.58
N ARG A 23 -20.18 4.37 -8.53
CA ARG A 23 -19.71 5.40 -9.47
C ARG A 23 -19.30 6.68 -8.74
N GLU A 24 -20.08 7.10 -7.76
CA GLU A 24 -19.82 8.30 -6.98
C GLU A 24 -18.59 8.13 -6.06
N LYS A 25 -18.38 6.94 -5.49
CA LYS A 25 -17.14 6.61 -4.75
C LYS A 25 -15.92 6.74 -5.65
N VAL A 26 -15.95 6.13 -6.84
CA VAL A 26 -14.87 6.25 -7.82
C VAL A 26 -14.60 7.72 -8.16
N ARG A 27 -15.64 8.50 -8.45
CA ARG A 27 -15.48 9.94 -8.73
C ARG A 27 -14.82 10.69 -7.56
N ARG A 28 -15.25 10.41 -6.33
CA ARG A 28 -14.70 11.05 -5.13
C ARG A 28 -13.25 10.66 -4.88
N ASP A 29 -12.90 9.41 -5.09
CA ASP A 29 -11.54 8.90 -4.91
C ASP A 29 -10.60 9.47 -5.98
N GLU A 30 -11.05 9.58 -7.23
CA GLU A 30 -10.33 10.25 -8.32
C GLU A 30 -10.11 11.75 -8.01
N GLU A 31 -11.15 12.45 -7.56
CA GLU A 31 -11.05 13.86 -7.17
C GLU A 31 -10.12 14.08 -5.96
N ALA A 32 -10.15 13.17 -4.97
CA ALA A 32 -9.30 13.23 -3.79
C ALA A 32 -7.82 13.03 -4.17
N ALA A 33 -7.53 12.00 -4.98
CA ALA A 33 -6.18 11.75 -5.47
C ALA A 33 -5.61 12.94 -6.26
N ALA A 34 -6.43 13.56 -7.12
CA ALA A 34 -6.03 14.74 -7.86
C ALA A 34 -5.74 15.95 -6.96
N LYS A 35 -6.56 16.18 -5.92
CA LYS A 35 -6.35 17.28 -4.97
C LYS A 35 -5.12 17.07 -4.09
N GLU A 36 -4.88 15.84 -3.63
CA GLU A 36 -3.72 15.50 -2.81
C GLU A 36 -2.41 15.68 -3.56
N GLU A 37 -2.35 15.29 -4.85
CA GLU A 37 -1.16 15.52 -5.68
C GLU A 37 -0.86 17.02 -5.84
N GLN A 38 -1.89 17.83 -6.06
CA GLN A 38 -1.72 19.28 -6.17
C GLN A 38 -1.24 19.90 -4.86
N LEU A 39 -1.87 19.57 -3.74
CA LEU A 39 -1.49 20.08 -2.43
C LEU A 39 -0.04 19.71 -2.09
N LYS A 40 0.38 18.48 -2.40
CA LYS A 40 1.76 18.02 -2.19
C LYS A 40 2.77 18.81 -3.03
N ARG A 41 2.43 19.09 -4.29
CA ARG A 41 3.26 19.92 -5.18
C ARG A 41 3.38 21.36 -4.68
N GLU A 42 2.29 21.92 -4.19
CA GLU A 42 2.28 23.26 -3.59
C GLU A 42 3.08 23.31 -2.30
N GLN A 43 2.94 22.32 -1.41
CA GLN A 43 3.71 22.21 -0.19
C GLN A 43 5.21 22.12 -0.46
N ALA A 44 5.62 21.31 -1.45
CA ALA A 44 7.02 21.25 -1.87
C ALA A 44 7.53 22.61 -2.34
N ARG A 45 6.77 23.32 -3.17
CA ARG A 45 7.14 24.66 -3.63
C ARG A 45 7.22 25.68 -2.49
N LYS A 46 6.27 25.64 -1.55
CA LYS A 46 6.27 26.52 -0.36
C LYS A 46 7.50 26.25 0.50
N ARG A 47 7.79 24.98 0.79
CA ARG A 47 8.97 24.57 1.56
C ARG A 47 10.27 25.05 0.91
N ASP A 48 10.40 24.89 -0.40
CA ASP A 48 11.60 25.33 -1.12
C ASP A 48 11.76 26.86 -1.09
N ALA A 49 10.65 27.59 -1.24
CA ALA A 49 10.64 29.05 -1.14
C ALA A 49 11.02 29.53 0.27
N GLU A 50 10.47 28.90 1.31
CA GLU A 50 10.80 29.18 2.71
C GLU A 50 12.26 28.88 3.02
N LEU A 51 12.77 27.72 2.60
CA LEU A 51 14.18 27.36 2.77
C LEU A 51 15.11 28.35 2.06
N ARG A 52 14.73 28.79 0.85
CA ARG A 52 15.50 29.80 0.11
C ARG A 52 15.50 31.14 0.85
N LEU A 53 14.35 31.56 1.36
CA LEU A 53 14.23 32.82 2.09
C LEU A 53 15.02 32.77 3.40
N GLU A 54 14.96 31.66 4.12
CA GLU A 54 15.70 31.44 5.36
C GLU A 54 17.22 31.50 5.13
N LYS A 55 17.72 30.86 4.06
CA LYS A 55 19.13 30.97 3.65
C LYS A 55 19.55 32.42 3.39
N LEU A 56 18.69 33.21 2.75
CA LEU A 56 18.96 34.64 2.50
C LEU A 56 18.93 35.47 3.80
N ARG A 57 18.03 35.16 4.75
CA ARG A 57 17.99 35.80 6.07
C ARG A 57 19.25 35.51 6.87
N GLN A 58 19.68 34.25 6.88
CA GLN A 58 20.92 33.82 7.52
C GLN A 58 22.15 34.52 6.93
N ALA A 59 22.24 34.59 5.59
CA ALA A 59 23.32 35.30 4.91
C ALA A 59 23.35 36.80 5.23
N ARG A 60 22.19 37.41 5.50
CA ARG A 60 22.06 38.82 5.89
C ARG A 60 22.28 39.07 7.38
N GLY A 61 22.51 38.02 8.19
CA GLY A 61 22.64 38.13 9.65
C GLY A 61 21.35 38.55 10.36
N LEU A 62 20.21 38.50 9.66
CA LEU A 62 18.87 38.80 10.19
C LEU A 62 18.14 37.53 10.63
N SER A 63 18.88 36.48 11.02
CA SER A 63 18.26 35.28 11.58
C SER A 63 17.39 35.70 12.76
N THR A 64 16.08 35.54 12.64
CA THR A 64 15.13 35.74 13.73
C THR A 64 15.34 34.60 14.72
N GLY A 65 16.43 34.67 15.47
CA GLY A 65 16.67 33.83 16.63
C GLY A 65 15.70 34.22 17.72
N GLY A 66 14.59 33.50 17.82
CA GLY A 66 13.65 33.58 18.94
C GLY A 66 12.43 34.47 18.70
N SER A 67 11.27 33.96 19.11
CA SER A 67 9.98 34.66 19.21
C SER A 67 9.14 34.78 17.93
N VAL A 68 8.57 33.66 17.48
CA VAL A 68 7.11 33.60 17.21
C VAL A 68 6.59 32.30 17.80
N VAL A 69 5.92 32.47 18.93
CA VAL A 69 4.87 31.63 19.49
C VAL A 69 4.05 30.95 18.38
N HIS A 70 4.29 29.67 18.12
CA HIS A 70 3.20 28.73 17.85
C HIS A 70 2.77 28.26 19.25
N GLY A 71 1.78 28.87 19.90
CA GLY A 71 0.44 29.03 19.35
C GLY A 71 -0.25 27.70 19.53
N ASP A 72 -0.58 27.40 20.79
CA ASP A 72 -1.34 26.24 21.23
C ASP A 72 -2.69 26.18 20.52
N ASP A 73 -2.77 25.46 19.41
CA ASP A 73 -4.04 24.90 18.95
C ASP A 73 -3.98 23.39 19.16
N LYS A 74 -4.39 23.02 20.37
CA LYS A 74 -4.87 21.70 20.76
C LYS A 74 -6.32 21.56 20.27
N PRO A 75 -6.61 20.88 19.15
CA PRO A 75 -7.89 20.21 18.99
C PRO A 75 -7.77 18.82 19.61
N ALA A 76 -8.34 18.68 20.81
CA ALA A 76 -8.78 17.36 21.25
C ALA A 76 -9.86 16.89 20.26
N SER A 77 -9.53 15.91 19.41
CA SER A 77 -10.53 15.04 18.80
C SER A 77 -9.88 13.74 18.33
N ALA A 78 -10.22 12.66 19.05
CA ALA A 78 -10.19 11.26 18.61
C ALA A 78 -8.86 10.70 18.06
N SER A 79 -8.02 10.23 18.99
CA SER A 79 -7.06 9.15 18.73
C SER A 79 -7.82 7.85 18.40
N VAL A 80 -8.16 7.65 17.12
CA VAL A 80 -8.46 6.32 16.58
C VAL A 80 -7.10 5.67 16.35
N GLN A 81 -6.74 4.72 17.21
CA GLN A 81 -5.52 3.94 17.08
C GLN A 81 -5.62 3.11 15.79
N ALA A 82 -4.90 3.57 14.78
CA ALA A 82 -4.50 2.74 13.66
C ALA A 82 -3.53 1.68 14.18
N GLU A 83 -3.91 0.42 14.00
CA GLU A 83 -3.05 -0.76 14.19
C GLU A 83 -1.77 -0.59 13.39
N SER A 84 -0.66 -0.29 14.08
CA SER A 84 0.68 -0.49 13.57
C SER A 84 1.05 -1.96 13.78
N VAL A 85 1.22 -2.66 12.66
CA VAL A 85 1.97 -3.90 12.52
C VAL A 85 3.37 -3.74 13.13
N PRO A 86 3.81 -4.70 13.95
CA PRO A 86 5.19 -5.19 13.87
C PRO A 86 5.21 -6.70 13.61
N GLU A 87 5.99 -7.08 12.61
CA GLU A 87 6.45 -8.45 12.35
C GLU A 87 7.34 -8.94 13.51
N GLU A 88 7.08 -10.15 14.02
CA GLU A 88 8.05 -11.26 14.22
C GLU A 88 7.34 -12.47 14.89
N PRO A 89 7.86 -13.71 14.74
CA PRO A 89 7.04 -14.92 14.58
C PRO A 89 6.88 -15.73 15.87
N GLU A 90 5.65 -15.81 16.39
CA GLU A 90 5.33 -16.74 17.48
C GLU A 90 4.63 -17.98 16.94
N LYS A 91 5.41 -19.06 16.82
CA LYS A 91 4.89 -20.41 16.72
C LYS A 91 4.04 -20.71 17.95
N SER A 92 2.73 -20.74 17.79
CA SER A 92 1.87 -21.53 18.69
C SER A 92 0.96 -22.42 17.86
N GLU A 93 1.56 -23.53 17.40
CA GLU A 93 0.80 -24.73 17.10
C GLU A 93 0.16 -25.24 18.40
N ALA A 94 -1.18 -25.22 18.47
CA ALA A 94 -2.00 -26.31 18.97
C ALA A 94 -3.49 -25.96 18.85
N ASP A 95 -4.23 -26.83 18.17
CA ASP A 95 -5.69 -27.01 18.26
C ASP A 95 -6.65 -26.00 17.61
N SER A 96 -6.40 -25.68 16.34
CA SER A 96 -7.55 -25.49 15.44
C SER A 96 -7.35 -26.29 14.17
N LYS A 97 -8.42 -26.95 13.69
CA LYS A 97 -8.49 -27.79 12.48
C LYS A 97 -8.22 -27.01 11.17
N HIS A 98 -7.41 -25.96 11.22
CA HIS A 98 -7.04 -25.16 10.07
C HIS A 98 -5.73 -25.70 9.49
N ILE A 99 -5.82 -26.46 8.40
CA ILE A 99 -4.67 -26.88 7.62
C ILE A 99 -4.48 -25.80 6.55
N ASN A 100 -3.38 -25.05 6.63
CA ASN A 100 -3.01 -24.11 5.58
C ASN A 100 -2.55 -24.91 4.35
N LEU A 101 -3.43 -25.07 3.37
CA LEU A 101 -3.15 -25.81 2.13
C LEU A 101 -1.98 -25.21 1.30
N PHE A 102 -1.59 -23.97 1.57
CA PHE A 102 -0.49 -23.28 0.90
C PHE A 102 0.83 -23.34 1.68
N GLU A 103 0.83 -23.82 2.94
CA GLU A 103 2.07 -24.09 3.67
C GLU A 103 2.77 -25.31 3.04
N GLY A 104 3.99 -25.11 2.57
CA GLY A 104 4.80 -26.16 1.94
C GLY A 104 4.67 -26.26 0.42
N ILE A 105 3.73 -25.54 -0.22
CA ILE A 105 3.69 -25.51 -1.68
C ILE A 105 4.54 -24.37 -2.24
N ARG A 106 5.75 -24.70 -2.70
CA ARG A 106 6.67 -23.80 -3.43
C ARG A 106 6.24 -23.57 -4.90
N ILE A 107 4.95 -23.29 -5.15
CA ILE A 107 4.47 -22.96 -6.51
C ILE A 107 4.98 -21.58 -6.96
N PHE A 108 5.11 -20.63 -6.03
CA PHE A 108 5.44 -19.24 -6.33
C PHE A 108 6.80 -18.80 -5.78
N ASP A 109 7.75 -19.74 -5.62
CA ASP A 109 9.15 -19.34 -5.48
C ASP A 109 9.62 -18.87 -6.87
N PRO A 110 10.00 -17.59 -7.05
CA PRO A 110 10.63 -17.16 -8.29
C PRO A 110 11.93 -17.95 -8.44
N ILE A 111 12.00 -18.81 -9.47
CA ILE A 111 13.21 -19.54 -9.82
C ILE A 111 14.31 -18.51 -10.03
N LYS A 112 15.22 -18.40 -9.06
CA LYS A 112 16.43 -17.61 -9.21
C LYS A 112 17.24 -18.29 -10.31
N ALA A 113 17.23 -17.69 -11.49
CA ALA A 113 18.00 -18.16 -12.64
C ALA A 113 19.48 -18.14 -12.27
N GLY A 114 20.03 -19.31 -11.95
CA GLY A 114 21.43 -19.45 -11.59
C GLY A 114 21.61 -20.58 -10.60
N ASP A 115 21.67 -21.80 -11.12
CA ASP A 115 22.64 -22.82 -10.69
C ASP A 115 22.53 -24.01 -11.65
N GLY A 116 23.20 -23.88 -12.79
CA GLY A 116 23.45 -24.99 -13.69
C GLY A 116 24.37 -26.01 -13.01
N LYS A 117 23.79 -27.05 -12.41
CA LYS A 117 24.53 -28.27 -12.11
C LYS A 117 24.61 -29.13 -13.36
N GLU A 118 25.73 -28.95 -14.05
CA GLU A 118 26.32 -29.80 -15.07
C GLU A 118 26.24 -31.29 -14.66
N MET A 119 25.33 -32.07 -15.28
CA MET A 119 25.41 -33.52 -15.20
C MET A 119 26.47 -34.01 -16.18
N LYS A 120 27.69 -34.23 -15.68
CA LYS A 120 28.76 -34.92 -16.43
C LYS A 120 28.40 -36.38 -16.63
N GLY A 121 28.45 -36.81 -17.89
CA GLY A 121 28.03 -38.12 -18.34
C GLY A 121 28.92 -39.28 -17.87
N LYS A 122 28.36 -40.48 -18.02
CA LYS A 122 29.10 -41.71 -18.28
C LYS A 122 28.34 -42.47 -19.36
N GLY A 123 28.88 -42.43 -20.58
CA GLY A 123 28.55 -43.41 -21.60
C GLY A 123 29.09 -44.78 -21.19
N TYR A 124 28.31 -45.81 -21.42
CA TYR A 124 28.79 -47.17 -21.61
C TYR A 124 28.09 -47.71 -22.86
N CYS A 125 28.83 -47.78 -23.96
CA CYS A 125 28.67 -48.85 -24.93
C CYS A 125 29.23 -50.12 -24.29
N SER A 126 28.49 -51.22 -24.34
CA SER A 126 29.06 -52.56 -24.45
C SER A 126 28.01 -53.50 -25.03
N ASP A 127 28.42 -54.12 -26.13
CA ASP A 127 27.85 -55.22 -26.88
C ASP A 127 27.27 -56.36 -26.01
N LYS A 128 26.05 -56.83 -26.35
CA LYS A 128 25.79 -58.22 -26.78
C LYS A 128 24.37 -58.42 -27.30
#